data_AF-A0A846MFN6-F1
#
_entry.id   AF-A0A846MFN6-F1
#
_cell.length_a   1.000
_cell.length_b   1.000
_cell.length_c   1.000
_cell.angle_alpha   90.00
_cell.angle_beta   90.00
_cell.angle_gamma   90.00
#
_symmetry.space_group_name_H-M   'P 1'
#
loop_
_entity.id
_entity.type
_entity.pdbx_description
1 polymer ?
#
loop_
_entity_poly.entity_id
_entity_poly.type
_entity_poly.pdbx_seq_one_letter_code
_entity_poly.pdbx_strand_id
1 'polypeptide(L)'
;MEQEADHLIINEDHCNLKVVHQIWFILGAGCMKVLTVVSHPRRESLTFAIADRFIQGLKDAGHEVEIADLYGEEFNPLLYEQDEPDWDNPNKTYSPRVHAEMERLKRNDGLAFIFPLWWYSLPAIVKGYIDRVWNYGFAYGGARLPHKKVLWIPLVGETEESLKKRNFDTMISHYLKVGLAGYTGIPQSEVAFLYNTLAEDMESEEEVKKHYESLFNRAYELGTTYSHSLTEK
;
A
#
# COMPACT_ATOMS: atom_id res chain seq x y z
N MET A 1 -40.81 54.75 31.21
CA MET A 1 -39.88 53.87 31.93
C MET A 1 -39.19 53.04 30.86
N GLU A 2 -38.16 53.59 30.20
CA GLU A 2 -36.74 53.55 30.65
C GLU A 2 -36.31 52.08 30.84
N GLN A 3 -35.27 51.54 30.20
CA GLN A 3 -34.04 52.11 29.67
C GLN A 3 -33.34 51.09 28.72
N GLU A 4 -32.61 51.64 27.74
CA GLU A 4 -31.28 51.25 27.18
C GLU A 4 -30.99 49.76 26.87
N ALA A 5 -30.86 49.36 25.60
CA ALA A 5 -29.71 49.53 24.69
C ALA A 5 -28.53 48.60 25.02
N ASP A 6 -28.29 47.62 24.15
CA ASP A 6 -26.94 47.36 23.65
C ASP A 6 -27.01 46.75 22.25
N HIS A 7 -26.57 47.53 21.27
CA HIS A 7 -26.29 47.10 19.92
C HIS A 7 -24.91 46.43 19.92
N LEU A 8 -24.83 45.15 19.53
CA LEU A 8 -23.62 44.63 18.91
C LEU A 8 -23.90 44.37 17.44
N ILE A 9 -23.32 45.25 16.62
CA ILE A 9 -23.18 45.15 15.18
C ILE A 9 -22.31 43.92 14.90
N ILE A 10 -22.89 42.88 14.30
CA ILE A 10 -22.11 41.76 13.76
C ILE A 10 -21.67 42.20 12.37
N ASN A 11 -20.42 42.64 12.26
CA ASN A 11 -19.77 42.88 10.97
C ASN A 11 -19.65 41.55 10.21
N GLU A 12 -19.99 41.59 8.93
CA GLU A 12 -19.64 40.57 7.95
C GLU A 12 -18.12 40.51 7.82
N ASP A 13 -17.48 39.59 8.53
CA ASP A 13 -16.14 39.13 8.18
C ASP A 13 -16.27 37.77 7.49
N HIS A 14 -16.11 37.79 6.17
CA HIS A 14 -15.88 36.65 5.30
C HIS A 14 -14.56 35.93 5.64
N CYS A 15 -14.44 35.39 6.86
CA CYS A 15 -13.33 34.55 7.26
C CYS A 15 -13.61 33.10 6.80
N ASN A 16 -13.35 32.88 5.52
CA ASN A 16 -12.83 31.63 4.95
C ASN A 16 -13.56 30.31 5.31
N LEU A 17 -14.72 30.10 4.68
CA LEU A 17 -15.37 28.78 4.54
C LEU A 17 -14.44 27.71 3.93
N LYS A 18 -13.34 28.12 3.27
CA LYS A 18 -12.30 27.24 2.72
C LYS A 18 -11.47 26.53 3.79
N VAL A 19 -11.19 27.17 4.94
CA VAL A 19 -10.35 26.57 5.99
C VAL A 19 -11.11 25.47 6.73
N VAL A 20 -12.42 25.66 6.94
CA VAL A 20 -13.25 24.64 7.61
C VAL A 20 -13.47 23.41 6.70
N HIS A 21 -13.63 23.59 5.38
CA HIS A 21 -13.68 22.45 4.45
C HIS A 21 -12.37 21.68 4.38
N GLN A 22 -11.22 22.36 4.50
CA GLN A 22 -9.91 21.72 4.51
C GLN A 22 -9.65 20.94 5.81
N ILE A 23 -10.19 21.40 6.93
CA ILE A 23 -10.13 20.70 8.23
C ILE A 23 -11.07 19.47 8.24
N TRP A 24 -12.26 19.53 7.63
CA TRP A 24 -13.13 18.36 7.51
C TRP A 24 -12.63 17.31 6.52
N PHE A 25 -11.90 17.70 5.47
CA PHE A 25 -11.24 16.75 4.56
C PHE A 25 -10.13 15.95 5.24
N ILE A 26 -9.44 16.54 6.23
CA ILE A 26 -8.41 15.86 7.03
C ILE A 26 -9.04 14.93 8.09
N LEU A 27 -10.28 15.20 8.52
CA LEU A 27 -10.99 14.41 9.54
C LEU A 27 -11.89 13.29 8.95
N GLY A 28 -12.07 13.22 7.63
CA GLY A 28 -12.93 12.24 6.95
C GLY A 28 -12.28 10.90 6.62
N ALA A 29 -10.95 10.84 6.61
CA ALA A 29 -10.21 9.59 6.47
C ALA A 29 -10.04 8.95 7.85
N GLY A 30 -10.84 7.92 8.16
CA GLY A 30 -10.66 7.18 9.40
C GLY A 30 -9.21 6.68 9.54
N CYS A 31 -8.64 6.79 10.75
CA CYS A 31 -7.37 6.16 11.06
C CYS A 31 -7.43 4.66 10.74
N MET A 32 -6.36 4.14 10.14
CA MET A 32 -6.23 2.75 9.70
C MET A 32 -4.93 2.21 10.26
N LYS A 33 -4.93 0.94 10.65
CA LYS A 33 -3.68 0.22 10.87
C LYS A 33 -3.25 -0.50 9.59
N VAL A 34 -2.10 -0.11 9.04
CA VAL A 34 -1.61 -0.57 7.74
C VAL A 34 -0.45 -1.54 7.92
N LEU A 35 -0.61 -2.77 7.42
CA LEU A 35 0.49 -3.71 7.28
C LEU A 35 1.27 -3.36 6.01
N THR A 36 2.49 -2.85 6.19
CA THR A 36 3.41 -2.52 5.09
C THR A 36 4.39 -3.67 4.89
N VAL A 37 4.13 -4.51 3.90
CA VAL A 37 4.99 -5.61 3.47
C VAL A 37 6.06 -5.06 2.54
N VAL A 38 7.32 -5.15 2.95
CA VAL A 38 8.48 -4.66 2.19
C VAL A 38 9.36 -5.86 1.81
N SER A 39 9.78 -5.90 0.55
CA SER A 39 10.60 -7.01 0.05
C SER A 39 11.80 -6.50 -0.75
N HIS A 40 12.98 -6.53 -0.12
CA HIS A 40 14.25 -6.42 -0.82
C HIS A 40 15.37 -7.09 0.02
N PRO A 41 16.33 -7.83 -0.57
CA PRO A 41 17.37 -8.53 0.19
C PRO A 41 18.37 -7.60 0.90
N ARG A 42 18.41 -6.32 0.51
CA ARG A 42 19.29 -5.28 1.08
C ARG A 42 18.44 -4.20 1.75
N ARG A 43 18.70 -3.91 3.04
CA ARG A 43 18.04 -2.81 3.78
C ARG A 43 18.40 -1.42 3.24
N GLU A 44 19.62 -1.25 2.73
CA GLU A 44 20.11 0.01 2.11
C GLU A 44 19.70 0.13 0.63
N SER A 45 18.52 -0.37 0.26
CA SER A 45 18.02 -0.31 -1.12
C SER A 45 17.08 0.86 -1.34
N LEU A 46 16.91 1.23 -2.61
CA LEU A 46 15.87 2.18 -3.02
C LEU A 46 14.47 1.73 -2.56
N THR A 47 14.15 0.43 -2.62
CA THR A 47 12.87 -0.11 -2.16
C THR A 47 12.61 0.23 -0.69
N PHE A 48 13.61 0.08 0.17
CA PHE A 48 13.48 0.43 1.58
C PHE A 48 13.44 1.95 1.82
N ALA A 49 14.23 2.73 1.08
CA ALA A 49 14.14 4.19 1.15
C ALA A 49 12.75 4.70 0.74
N ILE A 50 12.15 4.13 -0.31
CA ILE A 50 10.76 4.38 -0.71
C ILE A 50 9.77 3.96 0.37
N ALA A 51 9.96 2.77 0.96
CA ALA A 51 9.11 2.30 2.05
C ALA A 51 9.16 3.24 3.26
N ASP A 52 10.35 3.70 3.65
CA ASP A 52 10.53 4.63 4.77
C ASP A 52 9.79 5.96 4.50
N ARG A 53 9.82 6.48 3.26
CA ARG A 53 9.06 7.68 2.86
C ARG A 53 7.55 7.46 2.86
N PHE A 54 7.08 6.32 2.36
CA PHE A 54 5.67 5.95 2.39
C PHE A 54 5.14 5.82 3.83
N ILE A 55 5.89 5.15 4.70
CA ILE A 55 5.57 4.97 6.12
C ILE A 55 5.54 6.32 6.84
N GLN A 56 6.46 7.22 6.52
CA GLN A 56 6.42 8.59 7.04
C GLN A 56 5.10 9.28 6.65
N GLY A 57 4.70 9.19 5.39
CA GLY A 57 3.42 9.75 4.92
C GLY A 57 2.20 9.14 5.63
N LEU A 58 2.19 7.82 5.85
CA LEU A 58 1.13 7.16 6.63
C LEU A 58 1.01 7.73 8.05
N LYS A 59 2.14 7.85 8.75
CA LYS A 59 2.19 8.37 10.12
C LYS A 59 1.74 9.83 10.18
N ASP A 60 2.17 10.66 9.24
CA ASP A 60 1.82 12.08 9.19
C ASP A 60 0.32 12.30 8.86
N ALA A 61 -0.32 11.34 8.17
CA ALA A 61 -1.77 11.29 7.98
C ALA A 61 -2.53 10.65 9.16
N GLY A 62 -1.85 10.27 10.23
CA GLY A 62 -2.46 9.72 11.45
C GLY A 62 -2.77 8.23 11.40
N HIS A 63 -2.26 7.48 10.42
CA HIS A 63 -2.38 6.03 10.36
C HIS A 63 -1.36 5.32 11.27
N GLU A 64 -1.73 4.15 11.77
CA GLU A 64 -0.80 3.23 12.44
C GLU A 64 -0.12 2.33 11.40
N VAL A 65 1.13 1.94 11.66
CA VAL A 65 1.91 1.13 10.72
C VAL A 65 2.53 -0.06 11.43
N GLU A 66 2.32 -1.25 10.86
CA GLU A 66 3.08 -2.46 11.17
C GLU A 66 3.92 -2.82 9.93
N ILE A 67 5.23 -3.02 10.09
CA ILE A 67 6.12 -3.34 8.96
C ILE A 67 6.37 -4.83 8.94
N ALA A 68 6.21 -5.46 7.78
CA ALA A 68 6.66 -6.83 7.51
C ALA A 68 7.86 -6.80 6.55
N ASP A 69 9.07 -6.86 7.10
CA ASP A 69 10.30 -7.01 6.31
C ASP A 69 10.52 -8.50 6.01
N LEU A 70 10.09 -8.97 4.83
CA LEU A 70 10.11 -10.41 4.55
C LEU A 70 11.53 -11.01 4.58
N TYR A 71 12.55 -10.24 4.20
CA TYR A 71 13.94 -10.71 4.23
C TYR A 71 14.53 -10.58 5.64
N GLY A 72 14.33 -9.44 6.31
CA GLY A 72 14.81 -9.21 7.67
C GLY A 72 14.13 -10.10 8.72
N GLU A 73 12.91 -10.56 8.45
CA GLU A 73 12.19 -11.55 9.27
C GLU A 73 12.45 -13.00 8.81
N GLU A 74 13.35 -13.21 7.85
CA GLU A 74 13.75 -14.53 7.33
C GLU A 74 12.56 -15.40 6.89
N PHE A 75 11.56 -14.78 6.24
CA PHE A 75 10.38 -15.51 5.77
C PHE A 75 10.77 -16.55 4.71
N ASN A 76 10.49 -17.83 4.99
CA ASN A 76 10.69 -18.89 4.01
C ASN A 76 9.55 -18.87 2.97
N PRO A 77 9.82 -18.65 1.67
CA PRO A 77 8.75 -18.57 0.67
C PRO A 77 8.29 -19.92 0.11
N LEU A 78 8.96 -21.01 0.47
CA LEU A 78 8.63 -22.33 -0.08
C LEU A 78 7.34 -22.87 0.55
N LEU A 79 6.37 -23.19 -0.31
CA LEU A 79 5.17 -23.90 0.06
C LEU A 79 5.50 -25.39 0.24
N TYR A 80 5.35 -25.88 1.47
CA TYR A 80 5.47 -27.30 1.80
C TYR A 80 4.09 -27.88 2.10
N GLU A 81 3.97 -29.21 2.09
CA GLU A 81 2.71 -29.95 2.32
C GLU A 81 1.94 -29.47 3.55
N GLN A 82 2.61 -29.12 4.65
CA GLN A 82 1.96 -28.62 5.87
C GLN A 82 1.13 -27.33 5.65
N ASP A 83 1.49 -26.52 4.66
CA ASP A 83 0.82 -25.27 4.29
C ASP A 83 0.01 -25.40 2.99
N GLU A 84 0.01 -26.56 2.34
CA GLU A 84 -0.85 -26.81 1.18
C GLU A 84 -2.30 -27.00 1.64
N PRO A 85 -3.31 -26.43 0.94
CA PRO A 85 -4.71 -26.77 1.14
C PRO A 85 -4.95 -28.29 1.07
N ASP A 86 -5.75 -28.81 2.00
CA ASP A 86 -6.19 -30.21 1.99
C ASP A 86 -7.69 -30.25 1.74
N TRP A 87 -8.09 -30.80 0.58
CA TRP A 87 -9.48 -30.82 0.15
C TRP A 87 -10.32 -31.87 0.89
N ASP A 88 -9.67 -32.89 1.47
CA ASP A 88 -10.32 -33.90 2.30
C ASP A 88 -10.43 -33.44 3.77
N ASN A 89 -9.64 -32.43 4.16
CA ASN A 89 -9.69 -31.79 5.46
C ASN A 89 -9.77 -30.24 5.37
N PRO A 90 -10.98 -29.68 5.15
CA PRO A 90 -11.16 -28.23 5.04
C PRO A 90 -10.84 -27.46 6.33
N ASN A 91 -10.66 -28.16 7.46
CA ASN A 91 -10.28 -27.57 8.75
C ASN A 91 -8.79 -27.80 9.08
N LYS A 92 -7.97 -28.16 8.09
CA LYS A 92 -6.52 -28.35 8.27
C LYS A 92 -5.91 -27.12 8.93
N THR A 93 -5.11 -27.38 9.97
CA THR A 93 -4.31 -26.33 10.61
C THR A 93 -2.97 -26.22 9.89
N TYR A 94 -2.72 -25.07 9.26
CA TYR A 94 -1.44 -24.75 8.64
C TYR A 94 -0.31 -24.57 9.66
N SER A 95 0.93 -24.34 9.19
CA SER A 95 2.07 -24.17 10.07
C SER A 95 1.93 -22.98 11.03
N PRO A 96 2.58 -23.01 12.21
CA PRO A 96 2.52 -21.90 13.18
C PRO A 96 2.97 -20.56 12.59
N ARG A 97 3.95 -20.57 11.68
CA ARG A 97 4.41 -19.36 10.99
C ARG A 97 3.33 -18.77 10.09
N VAL A 98 2.60 -19.60 9.35
CA VAL A 98 1.48 -19.14 8.52
C VAL A 98 0.36 -18.56 9.37
N HIS A 99 -0.02 -19.23 10.47
CA HIS A 99 -1.03 -18.69 11.40
C HIS A 99 -0.60 -17.36 12.02
N ALA A 100 0.67 -17.20 12.40
CA ALA A 100 1.16 -15.93 12.93
C ALA A 100 0.99 -14.77 11.92
N GLU A 101 1.23 -15.02 10.63
CA GLU A 101 0.99 -14.03 9.57
C GLU A 101 -0.51 -13.84 9.27
N MET A 102 -1.34 -14.88 9.38
CA MET A 102 -2.80 -14.72 9.29
C MET A 102 -3.34 -13.83 10.41
N GLU A 103 -2.88 -14.01 11.65
CA GLU A 103 -3.21 -13.12 12.76
C GLU A 103 -2.64 -11.71 12.58
N ARG A 104 -1.52 -11.58 11.85
CA ARG A 104 -0.96 -10.28 11.44
C ARG A 104 -1.82 -9.57 10.43
N LEU A 105 -2.33 -10.29 9.45
CA LEU A 105 -3.29 -9.75 8.51
C LEU A 105 -4.57 -9.33 9.26
N LYS A 106 -5.16 -10.19 10.10
CA LYS A 106 -6.42 -9.89 10.81
C LYS A 106 -6.37 -8.61 11.66
N ARG A 107 -5.24 -8.30 12.29
CA ARG A 107 -5.09 -7.12 13.16
C ARG A 107 -4.81 -5.81 12.40
N ASN A 108 -4.75 -5.82 11.07
CA ASN A 108 -4.50 -4.64 10.23
C ASN A 108 -5.68 -4.39 9.27
N ASP A 109 -6.12 -3.13 9.18
CA ASP A 109 -7.24 -2.70 8.34
C ASP A 109 -6.90 -2.70 6.85
N GLY A 110 -5.66 -2.36 6.52
CA GLY A 110 -5.18 -2.16 5.15
C GLY A 110 -3.81 -2.76 4.92
N LEU A 111 -3.50 -3.00 3.66
CA LEU A 111 -2.23 -3.55 3.21
C LEU A 111 -1.49 -2.57 2.30
N ALA A 112 -0.16 -2.59 2.37
CA ALA A 112 0.71 -1.98 1.38
C ALA A 112 1.83 -2.97 1.03
N PHE A 113 2.07 -3.22 -0.26
CA PHE A 113 3.17 -4.07 -0.73
C PHE A 113 4.16 -3.23 -1.51
N ILE A 114 5.40 -3.14 -1.04
CA ILE A 114 6.46 -2.34 -1.63
C ILE A 114 7.61 -3.25 -2.03
N PHE A 115 7.87 -3.35 -3.34
CA PHE A 115 8.79 -4.35 -3.87
C PHE A 115 9.39 -3.91 -5.21
N PRO A 116 10.60 -4.38 -5.55
CA PRO A 116 11.10 -4.25 -6.91
C PRO A 116 10.31 -5.18 -7.85
N LEU A 117 9.92 -4.68 -9.02
CA LEU A 117 9.28 -5.48 -10.05
C LEU A 117 10.34 -6.32 -10.75
N TRP A 118 10.32 -7.64 -10.52
CA TRP A 118 11.27 -8.58 -11.11
C TRP A 118 10.56 -9.49 -12.10
N TRP A 119 11.09 -9.60 -13.31
CA TRP A 119 10.48 -10.39 -14.39
C TRP A 119 8.99 -10.06 -14.60
N TYR A 120 8.65 -8.76 -14.52
CA TYR A 120 7.28 -8.24 -14.65
C TYR A 120 6.29 -8.84 -13.64
N SER A 121 6.78 -9.25 -12.46
CA SER A 121 5.95 -9.82 -11.40
C SER A 121 6.51 -9.51 -10.00
N LEU A 122 5.85 -10.08 -9.00
CA LEU A 122 6.28 -10.08 -7.60
C LEU A 122 7.65 -10.75 -7.45
N PRO A 123 8.53 -10.29 -6.53
CA PRO A 123 9.65 -11.09 -6.08
C PRO A 123 9.20 -12.45 -5.55
N ALA A 124 10.02 -13.48 -5.73
CA ALA A 124 9.69 -14.83 -5.29
C ALA A 124 9.28 -14.90 -3.81
N ILE A 125 9.90 -14.09 -2.93
CA ILE A 125 9.56 -14.06 -1.51
C ILE A 125 8.15 -13.50 -1.24
N VAL A 126 7.72 -12.49 -2.01
CA VAL A 126 6.36 -11.93 -1.89
C VAL A 126 5.34 -12.90 -2.45
N LYS A 127 5.65 -13.54 -3.58
CA LYS A 127 4.79 -14.58 -4.16
C LYS A 127 4.62 -15.76 -3.19
N GLY A 128 5.70 -16.23 -2.58
CA GLY A 128 5.66 -17.28 -1.56
C GLY A 128 4.92 -16.87 -0.29
N TYR A 129 5.02 -15.60 0.13
CA TYR A 129 4.22 -15.06 1.23
C TYR A 129 2.72 -15.17 0.92
N ILE A 130 2.31 -14.75 -0.28
CA ILE A 130 0.91 -14.87 -0.72
C ILE A 130 0.50 -16.35 -0.80
N ASP A 131 1.30 -17.21 -1.43
CA ASP A 131 0.96 -18.62 -1.61
C ASP A 131 0.76 -19.37 -0.29
N ARG A 132 1.57 -19.05 0.72
CA ARG A 132 1.49 -19.70 2.03
C ARG A 132 0.43 -19.09 2.94
N VAL A 133 0.30 -17.76 2.93
CA VAL A 133 -0.49 -17.02 3.93
C VAL A 133 -1.90 -16.70 3.43
N TRP A 134 -2.09 -16.38 2.15
CA TRP A 134 -3.41 -16.11 1.56
C TRP A 134 -4.11 -17.42 1.19
N ASN A 135 -4.27 -18.28 2.19
CA ASN A 135 -4.57 -19.70 2.03
C ASN A 135 -6.08 -20.01 2.09
N TYR A 136 -6.44 -21.24 1.74
CA TYR A 136 -7.81 -21.75 1.80
C TYR A 136 -8.37 -21.64 3.23
N GLY A 137 -9.67 -21.35 3.37
CA GLY A 137 -10.32 -21.15 4.67
C GLY A 137 -9.97 -19.84 5.37
N PHE A 138 -9.02 -19.06 4.84
CA PHE A 138 -8.69 -17.72 5.33
C PHE A 138 -8.91 -16.63 4.27
N ALA A 139 -8.28 -16.75 3.10
CA ALA A 139 -8.36 -15.73 2.04
C ALA A 139 -9.35 -16.10 0.93
N TYR A 140 -9.63 -17.39 0.73
CA TYR A 140 -10.58 -17.92 -0.25
C TYR A 140 -11.23 -19.23 0.25
N GLY A 141 -12.07 -19.86 -0.58
CA GLY A 141 -12.76 -21.10 -0.21
C GLY A 141 -14.01 -20.87 0.65
N GLY A 142 -14.69 -19.73 0.45
CA GLY A 142 -15.81 -19.28 1.26
C GLY A 142 -15.42 -18.21 2.30
N ALA A 143 -14.13 -18.12 2.63
CA ALA A 143 -13.55 -17.03 3.39
C ALA A 143 -13.13 -15.85 2.48
N ARG A 144 -12.86 -14.69 3.09
CA ARG A 144 -12.35 -13.48 2.45
C ARG A 144 -11.37 -12.77 3.39
N LEU A 145 -10.38 -12.10 2.82
CA LEU A 145 -9.46 -11.29 3.62
C LEU A 145 -10.20 -10.10 4.26
N PRO A 146 -9.98 -9.79 5.55
CA PRO A 146 -10.74 -8.77 6.28
C PRO A 146 -10.21 -7.34 6.06
N HIS A 147 -9.69 -7.04 4.86
CA HIS A 147 -9.04 -5.76 4.58
C HIS A 147 -9.92 -4.82 3.77
N LYS A 148 -9.85 -3.53 4.09
CA LYS A 148 -10.57 -2.47 3.37
C LYS A 148 -9.85 -2.08 2.08
N LYS A 149 -8.51 -2.08 2.11
CA LYS A 149 -7.66 -1.60 1.01
C LYS A 149 -6.36 -2.37 0.90
N VAL A 150 -5.87 -2.54 -0.32
CA VAL A 150 -4.47 -2.87 -0.62
C VAL A 150 -3.89 -1.90 -1.65
N LEU A 151 -2.70 -1.38 -1.35
CA LEU A 151 -1.90 -0.58 -2.27
C LEU A 151 -0.64 -1.35 -2.68
N TRP A 152 -0.46 -1.57 -3.97
CA TRP A 152 0.73 -2.20 -4.54
C TRP A 152 1.66 -1.11 -5.08
N ILE A 153 2.91 -1.08 -4.62
CA ILE A 153 3.92 -0.09 -5.04
C ILE A 153 5.11 -0.83 -5.67
N PRO A 154 4.98 -1.28 -6.94
CA PRO A 154 6.09 -1.85 -7.68
C PRO A 154 7.09 -0.77 -8.11
N LEU A 155 8.36 -0.97 -7.79
CA LEU A 155 9.48 -0.19 -8.32
C LEU A 155 9.93 -0.81 -9.64
N VAL A 156 9.86 -0.05 -10.73
CA VAL A 156 10.09 -0.51 -12.10
C VAL A 156 11.35 0.12 -12.67
N GLY A 157 12.27 -0.70 -13.14
CA GLY A 157 13.52 -0.21 -13.75
C GLY A 157 13.29 0.59 -15.04
N GLU A 158 12.32 0.16 -15.84
CA GLU A 158 11.96 0.79 -17.12
C GLU A 158 11.11 2.07 -16.95
N THR A 159 11.11 2.90 -17.99
CA THR A 159 10.23 4.08 -18.10
C THR A 159 8.75 3.68 -18.21
N GLU A 160 7.86 4.61 -17.86
CA GLU A 160 6.41 4.43 -18.00
C GLU A 160 6.01 4.12 -19.46
N GLU A 161 6.62 4.83 -20.42
CA GLU A 161 6.37 4.62 -21.85
C GLU A 161 6.72 3.20 -22.28
N SER A 162 7.90 2.68 -21.89
CA SER A 162 8.34 1.33 -22.24
C SER A 162 7.38 0.26 -21.69
N LEU A 163 6.99 0.40 -20.43
CA LEU A 163 6.10 -0.57 -19.77
C LEU A 163 4.71 -0.59 -20.44
N LYS A 164 4.17 0.60 -20.74
CA LYS A 164 2.86 0.76 -21.40
C LYS A 164 2.86 0.28 -22.85
N LYS A 165 3.93 0.51 -23.61
CA LYS A 165 4.04 0.09 -25.01
C LYS A 165 3.79 -1.40 -25.22
N ARG A 166 4.08 -2.24 -24.21
CA ARG A 166 3.88 -3.70 -24.25
C ARG A 166 2.70 -4.17 -23.40
N ASN A 167 1.90 -3.25 -22.87
CA ASN A 167 0.77 -3.51 -21.97
C ASN A 167 1.16 -4.25 -20.67
N PHE A 168 2.42 -4.13 -20.23
CA PHE A 168 2.86 -4.79 -19.00
C PHE A 168 2.24 -4.14 -17.76
N ASP A 169 2.06 -2.82 -17.76
CA ASP A 169 1.35 -2.09 -16.71
C ASP A 169 -0.08 -2.63 -16.52
N THR A 170 -0.80 -2.86 -17.61
CA THR A 170 -2.16 -3.40 -17.62
C THR A 170 -2.19 -4.83 -17.13
N MET A 171 -1.28 -5.68 -17.62
CA MET A 171 -1.15 -7.07 -17.21
C MET A 171 -0.86 -7.18 -15.71
N ILE A 172 0.15 -6.45 -15.21
CA ILE A 172 0.53 -6.44 -13.80
C ILE A 172 -0.63 -5.90 -12.94
N SER A 173 -1.24 -4.79 -13.35
CA SER A 173 -2.37 -4.21 -12.62
C SER A 173 -3.55 -5.16 -12.54
N HIS A 174 -3.88 -5.86 -13.63
CA HIS A 174 -4.96 -6.85 -13.64
C HIS A 174 -4.63 -7.99 -12.69
N TYR A 175 -3.41 -8.55 -12.76
CA TYR A 175 -2.98 -9.63 -11.89
C TYR A 175 -3.09 -9.26 -10.40
N LEU A 176 -2.53 -8.11 -10.01
CA LEU A 176 -2.52 -7.67 -8.61
C LEU A 176 -3.93 -7.28 -8.12
N LYS A 177 -4.68 -6.50 -8.91
CA LYS A 177 -5.98 -5.97 -8.49
C LYS A 177 -7.10 -6.99 -8.57
N VAL A 178 -7.17 -7.73 -9.67
CA VAL A 178 -8.27 -8.64 -9.94
C VAL A 178 -7.90 -10.06 -9.53
N GLY A 179 -6.74 -10.54 -10.01
CA GLY A 179 -6.30 -11.92 -9.80
C GLY A 179 -5.99 -12.25 -8.34
N LEU A 180 -5.43 -11.30 -7.59
CA LEU A 180 -5.07 -11.50 -6.18
C LEU A 180 -6.07 -10.84 -5.23
N ALA A 181 -6.10 -9.50 -5.20
CA ALA A 181 -6.92 -8.77 -4.23
C ALA A 181 -8.43 -8.97 -4.45
N GLY A 182 -8.88 -8.88 -5.70
CA GLY A 182 -10.28 -9.08 -6.07
C GLY A 182 -10.75 -10.51 -5.79
N TYR A 183 -9.93 -11.52 -6.13
CA TYR A 183 -10.22 -12.92 -5.83
C TYR A 183 -10.41 -13.19 -4.32
N THR A 184 -9.62 -12.53 -3.48
CA THR A 184 -9.66 -12.67 -2.02
C THR A 184 -10.64 -11.71 -1.32
N GLY A 185 -11.37 -10.90 -2.08
CA GLY A 185 -12.47 -10.08 -1.60
C GLY A 185 -12.09 -8.70 -1.03
N ILE A 186 -10.88 -8.21 -1.26
CA ILE A 186 -10.48 -6.85 -0.87
C ILE A 186 -11.18 -5.84 -1.82
N PRO A 187 -12.02 -4.92 -1.31
CA PRO A 187 -12.88 -4.10 -2.17
C PRO A 187 -12.13 -2.97 -2.88
N GLN A 188 -11.05 -2.45 -2.28
CA GLN A 188 -10.22 -1.42 -2.88
C GLN A 188 -8.80 -1.94 -3.11
N SER A 189 -8.43 -2.12 -4.38
CA SER A 189 -7.06 -2.51 -4.76
C SER A 189 -6.50 -1.55 -5.80
N GLU A 190 -5.33 -1.00 -5.52
CA GLU A 190 -4.71 0.05 -6.33
C GLU A 190 -3.24 -0.27 -6.59
N VAL A 191 -2.73 0.11 -7.77
CA VAL A 191 -1.31 -0.06 -8.12
C VAL A 191 -0.72 1.31 -8.42
N ALA A 192 0.36 1.65 -7.73
CA ALA A 192 1.12 2.87 -7.92
C ALA A 192 2.53 2.50 -8.36
N PHE A 193 2.75 2.42 -9.67
CA PHE A 193 4.08 2.18 -10.22
C PHE A 193 5.01 3.35 -9.94
N LEU A 194 6.22 3.04 -9.48
CA LEU A 194 7.34 3.98 -9.42
C LEU A 194 8.30 3.62 -10.56
N TYR A 195 8.23 4.39 -11.64
CA TYR A 195 8.93 4.09 -12.89
C TYR A 195 10.38 4.58 -12.91
N ASN A 196 11.12 4.05 -13.87
CA ASN A 196 12.46 4.47 -14.23
C ASN A 196 13.44 4.46 -13.06
N THR A 197 13.42 3.43 -12.22
CA THR A 197 14.28 3.36 -11.03
C THR A 197 15.75 3.10 -11.36
N LEU A 198 16.09 2.91 -12.63
CA LEU A 198 17.48 2.83 -13.10
C LEU A 198 17.97 4.17 -13.67
N ALA A 199 17.07 5.12 -13.94
CA ALA A 199 17.38 6.45 -14.49
C ALA A 199 18.23 6.39 -15.77
N GLU A 200 18.00 5.39 -16.64
CA GLU A 200 18.87 5.10 -17.80
C GLU A 200 18.77 6.12 -18.94
N ASP A 201 17.68 6.88 -19.00
CA ASP A 201 17.40 7.91 -20.00
C ASP A 201 17.82 9.32 -19.56
N MET A 202 18.50 9.45 -18.43
CA MET A 202 18.93 10.74 -17.86
C MET A 202 20.40 11.00 -18.18
N GLU A 203 20.70 12.23 -18.60
CA GLU A 203 22.02 12.59 -19.13
C GLU A 203 22.91 13.28 -18.08
N SER A 204 22.33 13.75 -16.97
CA SER A 204 23.07 14.47 -15.93
C SER A 204 22.77 13.98 -14.51
N GLU A 205 23.76 14.11 -13.62
CA GLU A 205 23.59 13.78 -12.19
C GLU A 205 22.47 14.59 -11.52
N GLU A 206 22.25 15.82 -11.98
CA GLU A 206 21.19 16.69 -11.47
C GLU A 206 19.79 16.19 -11.87
N GLU A 207 19.63 15.67 -13.09
CA GLU A 207 18.38 15.03 -13.52
C GLU A 207 18.11 13.75 -12.74
N VAL A 208 19.13 12.91 -12.57
CA VAL A 208 19.05 11.67 -11.77
C VAL A 208 18.63 11.99 -10.33
N LYS A 209 19.23 13.01 -9.72
CA LYS A 209 18.89 13.43 -8.36
C LYS A 209 17.43 13.91 -8.26
N LYS A 210 17.01 14.82 -9.15
CA LYS A 210 15.62 15.31 -9.19
C LYS A 210 14.62 14.18 -9.39
N HIS A 211 14.95 13.21 -10.22
CA HIS A 211 14.11 12.03 -10.44
C HIS A 211 13.94 11.22 -9.17
N TYR A 212 15.03 10.86 -8.48
CA TYR A 212 14.91 10.14 -7.21
C TYR A 212 14.17 10.93 -6.13
N GLU A 213 14.38 12.26 -6.04
CA GLU A 213 13.60 13.14 -5.18
C GLU A 213 12.10 13.08 -5.51
N SER A 214 11.74 13.04 -6.81
CA SER A 214 10.35 12.89 -7.24
C SER A 214 9.75 11.54 -6.81
N LEU A 215 10.52 10.44 -6.87
CA LEU A 215 10.08 9.13 -6.41
C LEU A 215 9.85 9.12 -4.89
N PHE A 216 10.72 9.75 -4.11
CA PHE A 216 10.58 9.89 -2.66
C PHE A 216 9.37 10.75 -2.26
N ASN A 217 9.12 11.83 -2.99
CA ASN A 217 7.95 12.68 -2.79
C ASN A 217 6.67 11.92 -3.14
N ARG A 218 6.67 11.18 -4.26
CA ARG A 218 5.53 10.35 -4.66
C ARG A 218 5.22 9.28 -3.63
N ALA A 219 6.24 8.60 -3.09
CA ALA A 219 6.07 7.61 -2.04
C ALA A 219 5.45 8.21 -0.76
N TYR A 220 5.93 9.37 -0.34
CA TYR A 220 5.37 10.11 0.79
C TYR A 220 3.90 10.49 0.53
N GLU A 221 3.58 11.05 -0.63
CA GLU A 221 2.21 11.40 -1.01
C GLU A 221 1.27 10.19 -0.94
N LEU A 222 1.69 9.04 -1.50
CA LEU A 222 0.93 7.80 -1.45
C LEU A 222 0.60 7.37 -0.02
N GLY A 223 1.50 7.61 0.93
CA GLY A 223 1.26 7.39 2.36
C GLY A 223 0.24 8.38 2.92
N THR A 224 0.43 9.67 2.65
CA THR A 224 -0.46 10.72 3.19
C THR A 224 -1.90 10.65 2.66
N THR A 225 -2.09 10.11 1.45
CA THR A 225 -3.41 9.94 0.82
C THR A 225 -3.86 8.49 0.80
N TYR A 226 -3.30 7.63 1.66
CA TYR A 226 -3.55 6.19 1.61
C TYR A 226 -5.05 5.85 1.76
N SER A 227 -5.77 6.58 2.60
CA SER A 227 -7.21 6.43 2.83
C SER A 227 -8.09 6.83 1.64
N HIS A 228 -7.58 7.63 0.70
CA HIS A 228 -8.32 8.11 -0.47
C HIS A 228 -8.15 7.16 -1.64
N SER A 229 -9.08 7.14 -2.61
CA SER A 229 -8.82 6.39 -3.84
C SER A 229 -7.86 7.14 -4.76
N LEU A 230 -6.92 6.41 -5.39
CA LEU A 230 -6.04 6.99 -6.42
C LEU A 230 -6.81 7.56 -7.62
N THR A 231 -8.06 7.15 -7.85
CA THR A 231 -8.91 7.60 -8.96
C THR A 231 -9.84 8.76 -8.60
N GLU A 232 -9.88 9.22 -7.35
CA GLU A 232 -10.72 10.34 -6.89
C GLU A 232 -10.03 11.72 -6.99
N LYS A 233 -9.25 11.94 -8.06
CA LYS A 233 -8.65 13.26 -8.35
C LYS A 233 -9.49 14.05 -9.34
#